data_AF-A0A924PPN8-F1
#
_entry.id   AF-A0A924PPN8-F1
#
_cell.length_a   1.000
_cell.length_b   1.000
_cell.length_c   1.000
_cell.angle_alpha   90.00
_cell.angle_beta   90.00
_cell.angle_gamma   90.00
#
_symmetry.space_group_name_H-M   'P 1'
#
loop_
_entity.id
_entity.type
_entity.pdbx_description
1 polymer ?
#
loop_
_entity_poly.entity_id
_entity_poly.type
_entity_poly.pdbx_seq_one_letter_code
_entity_poly.pdbx_strand_id
1 'polypeptide(L)'
;MITLTWQDGAPVSVNSPDDNDALTFLLTNTGNGQEAYSLTRNNAIGGGNYNPQNATAGSIYLETNGVPGLQIGLDTPYNAGVNDPDLAANTSQVIYILSKTPNLLANGSTGNVQLKAASDTKNATTSAAGKAPGTTIAGAGTGGIDAVVGMHSAEAQATGSYILSGLSVNVTKTVTCNPAPVDCSKAATGTVLNYQLQIILSGAGTATGLVVTDPMPTNVTYLANSIAVGGTPKTDALDADDTQFTPIAIPAMQALANSVVVNLSNQPAPNTFLITFRATIN
;
A
#
# COMPACT_ATOMS: atom_id res chain seq x y z
N MET A 1 -13.17 18.42 -26.04
CA MET A 1 -13.16 18.93 -24.65
C MET A 1 -12.94 17.75 -23.73
N ILE A 2 -12.43 17.99 -22.53
CA ILE A 2 -11.95 16.92 -21.64
C ILE A 2 -12.24 17.32 -20.21
N THR A 3 -12.65 16.36 -19.38
CA THR A 3 -12.70 16.52 -17.92
C THR A 3 -11.93 15.39 -17.26
N LEU A 4 -11.18 15.73 -16.22
CA LEU A 4 -10.45 14.78 -15.41
C LEU A 4 -10.75 15.08 -13.95
N THR A 5 -11.15 14.07 -13.19
CA THR A 5 -11.60 14.24 -11.81
C THR A 5 -11.01 13.16 -10.92
N TRP A 6 -10.57 13.54 -9.73
CA TRP A 6 -10.17 12.61 -8.68
C TRP A 6 -11.41 12.07 -7.96
N GLN A 7 -11.46 10.76 -7.68
CA GLN A 7 -12.67 10.05 -7.27
C GLN A 7 -12.68 9.61 -5.79
N ASP A 8 -11.54 9.59 -5.09
CA ASP A 8 -11.46 8.98 -3.74
C ASP A 8 -12.12 9.84 -2.63
N GLY A 9 -12.58 11.06 -2.95
CA GLY A 9 -13.39 11.92 -2.07
C GLY A 9 -12.67 12.54 -0.86
N ALA A 10 -11.59 11.92 -0.38
CA ALA A 10 -10.69 12.40 0.67
C ALA A 10 -9.29 11.78 0.47
N PRO A 11 -8.24 12.31 1.12
CA PRO A 11 -6.90 11.73 0.99
C PRO A 11 -6.88 10.24 1.35
N VAL A 12 -6.27 9.42 0.50
CA VAL A 12 -6.18 7.96 0.71
C VAL A 12 -5.18 7.66 1.82
N SER A 13 -5.59 6.88 2.82
CA SER A 13 -4.73 6.51 3.95
C SER A 13 -3.65 5.52 3.52
N VAL A 14 -2.39 5.80 3.86
CA VAL A 14 -1.22 4.94 3.56
C VAL A 14 -0.31 4.77 4.77
N ASN A 15 0.62 3.81 4.71
CA ASN A 15 1.70 3.66 5.69
C ASN A 15 3.02 4.28 5.21
N SER A 16 4.05 4.24 6.06
CA SER A 16 5.42 4.62 5.70
C SER A 16 6.42 3.57 6.20
N PRO A 17 7.15 2.88 5.30
CA PRO A 17 6.95 2.84 3.85
C PRO A 17 5.67 2.09 3.45
N ASP A 18 5.21 2.32 2.22
CA ASP A 18 4.14 1.54 1.58
C ASP A 18 4.35 1.50 0.06
N ASP A 19 3.75 0.55 -0.66
CA ASP A 19 3.90 0.40 -2.11
C ASP A 19 2.61 -0.08 -2.78
N ASN A 20 2.35 0.41 -4.00
CA ASN A 20 1.15 0.14 -4.81
C ASN A 20 -0.15 0.75 -4.27
N ASP A 21 -0.06 1.84 -3.52
CA ASP A 21 -1.23 2.62 -3.09
C ASP A 21 -1.89 3.30 -4.28
N ALA A 22 -3.17 3.01 -4.53
CA ALA A 22 -3.89 3.54 -5.69
C ALA A 22 -4.66 4.83 -5.35
N LEU A 23 -4.62 5.80 -6.29
CA LEU A 23 -5.58 6.89 -6.40
C LEU A 23 -6.43 6.66 -7.64
N THR A 24 -7.73 6.96 -7.54
CA THR A 24 -8.70 6.72 -8.61
C THR A 24 -9.08 8.03 -9.32
N PHE A 25 -9.02 8.02 -10.64
CA PHE A 25 -9.40 9.15 -11.49
C PHE A 25 -10.42 8.73 -12.55
N LEU A 26 -11.30 9.66 -12.93
CA LEU A 26 -12.23 9.49 -14.04
C LEU A 26 -11.91 10.52 -15.12
N LEU A 27 -11.50 10.01 -16.28
CA LEU A 27 -11.32 10.78 -17.51
C LEU A 27 -12.59 10.67 -18.35
N THR A 28 -13.12 11.81 -18.81
CA THR A 28 -14.29 11.84 -19.70
C THR A 28 -14.02 12.70 -20.92
N ASN A 29 -14.32 12.16 -22.10
CA ASN A 29 -14.36 12.94 -23.33
C ASN A 29 -15.66 13.73 -23.39
N THR A 30 -15.61 15.04 -23.15
CA THR A 30 -16.76 15.95 -23.25
C THR A 30 -16.82 16.66 -24.61
N GLY A 31 -15.98 16.24 -25.56
CA GLY A 31 -16.02 16.67 -26.95
C GLY A 31 -17.15 16.02 -27.75
N ASN A 32 -17.18 16.33 -29.04
CA ASN A 32 -18.20 15.91 -29.99
C ASN A 32 -17.73 14.78 -30.92
N GLY A 33 -16.49 14.31 -30.79
CA GLY A 33 -15.88 13.30 -31.63
C GLY A 33 -15.04 12.31 -30.82
N GLN A 34 -14.63 11.23 -31.48
CA GLN A 34 -13.67 10.28 -30.92
C GLN A 34 -12.33 10.98 -30.69
N GLU A 35 -11.71 10.71 -29.55
CA GLU A 35 -10.47 11.37 -29.13
C GLU A 35 -9.60 10.41 -28.32
N ALA A 36 -8.30 10.41 -28.63
CA ALA A 36 -7.29 9.73 -27.84
C ALA A 36 -6.65 10.70 -26.85
N TYR A 37 -6.29 10.20 -25.66
CA TYR A 37 -5.70 11.02 -24.61
C TYR A 37 -4.39 10.47 -24.07
N SER A 38 -3.32 11.22 -24.24
CA SER A 38 -2.07 10.96 -23.55
C SER A 38 -2.18 11.30 -22.06
N LEU A 39 -1.79 10.34 -21.21
CA LEU A 39 -1.76 10.48 -19.75
C LEU A 39 -0.34 10.75 -19.25
N THR A 40 -0.19 11.71 -18.35
CA THR A 40 1.08 12.02 -17.70
C THR A 40 0.88 12.19 -16.20
N ARG A 41 1.66 11.47 -15.40
CA ARG A 41 1.74 11.63 -13.96
C ARG A 41 2.75 12.73 -13.59
N ASN A 42 2.41 13.56 -12.61
CA ASN A 42 3.33 14.48 -11.96
C ASN A 42 3.22 14.37 -10.43
N ASN A 43 4.31 13.94 -9.80
CA ASN A 43 4.45 13.75 -8.36
C ASN A 43 5.39 14.77 -7.69
N ALA A 44 5.95 15.71 -8.47
CA ALA A 44 6.78 16.81 -7.97
C ALA A 44 5.95 18.11 -7.85
N ILE A 45 4.73 17.98 -7.33
CA ILE A 45 3.80 19.10 -7.12
C ILE A 45 3.85 19.56 -5.67
N GLY A 46 3.71 20.86 -5.45
CA GLY A 46 3.67 21.43 -4.10
C GLY A 46 2.41 21.07 -3.30
N GLY A 47 2.34 21.53 -2.06
CA GLY A 47 1.17 21.40 -1.19
C GLY A 47 1.09 20.10 -0.37
N GLY A 48 2.07 19.20 -0.52
CA GLY A 48 2.25 18.02 0.34
C GLY A 48 3.50 18.15 1.22
N ASN A 49 3.64 17.23 2.17
CA ASN A 49 4.83 17.06 3.00
C ASN A 49 5.91 16.19 2.34
N TYR A 50 5.54 15.36 1.37
CA TYR A 50 6.46 14.52 0.60
C TYR A 50 5.99 14.33 -0.85
N ASN A 51 6.90 13.87 -1.71
CA ASN A 51 6.61 13.52 -3.09
C ASN A 51 6.46 11.99 -3.23
N PRO A 52 5.26 11.45 -3.48
CA PRO A 52 5.07 10.03 -3.72
C PRO A 52 5.88 9.53 -4.92
N GLN A 53 6.46 8.34 -4.87
CA GLN A 53 7.24 7.78 -5.99
C GLN A 53 6.38 6.86 -6.87
N ASN A 54 6.87 6.48 -8.05
CA ASN A 54 6.24 5.42 -8.83
C ASN A 54 6.25 4.11 -8.03
N ALA A 55 5.12 3.40 -8.03
CA ALA A 55 5.06 2.09 -7.42
C ALA A 55 5.86 1.07 -8.24
N THR A 56 6.22 -0.04 -7.60
CA THR A 56 7.01 -1.10 -8.24
C THR A 56 6.23 -1.81 -9.35
N ALA A 57 4.90 -1.93 -9.21
CA ALA A 57 4.04 -2.50 -10.24
C ALA A 57 3.82 -1.55 -11.44
N GLY A 58 4.34 -0.32 -11.42
CA GLY A 58 4.09 0.70 -12.44
C GLY A 58 3.36 1.92 -11.86
N SER A 59 3.08 2.91 -12.71
CA SER A 59 2.61 4.23 -12.26
C SER A 59 1.16 4.55 -12.62
N ILE A 60 0.66 4.05 -13.75
CA ILE A 60 -0.68 4.33 -14.27
C ILE A 60 -1.28 3.01 -14.81
N TYR A 61 -2.52 2.74 -14.44
CA TYR A 61 -3.31 1.60 -14.88
C TYR A 61 -4.65 2.06 -15.44
N LEU A 62 -5.16 1.34 -16.44
CA LEU A 62 -6.48 1.53 -17.00
C LEU A 62 -7.39 0.39 -16.50
N GLU A 63 -8.55 0.76 -15.98
CA GLU A 63 -9.62 -0.19 -15.69
C GLU A 63 -10.10 -0.84 -16.99
N THR A 64 -10.03 -2.16 -17.08
CA THR A 64 -10.35 -2.87 -18.32
C THR A 64 -11.36 -4.01 -18.18
N ASN A 65 -11.76 -4.35 -16.95
CA ASN A 65 -12.65 -5.48 -16.69
C ASN A 65 -13.99 -5.08 -16.04
N GLY A 66 -14.14 -3.81 -15.67
CA GLY A 66 -15.37 -3.23 -15.14
C GLY A 66 -15.63 -3.53 -13.66
N VAL A 67 -14.70 -4.17 -12.96
CA VAL A 67 -14.78 -4.41 -11.52
C VAL A 67 -14.15 -3.20 -10.80
N PRO A 68 -14.86 -2.51 -9.90
CA PRO A 68 -14.32 -1.32 -9.25
C PRO A 68 -13.05 -1.59 -8.42
N GLY A 69 -12.09 -0.67 -8.52
CA GLY A 69 -10.85 -0.67 -7.76
C GLY A 69 -9.74 -1.45 -8.49
N LEU A 70 -8.49 -1.01 -8.35
CA LEU A 70 -7.36 -1.60 -9.05
C LEU A 70 -7.20 -3.10 -8.75
N GLN A 71 -7.09 -3.92 -9.79
CA GLN A 71 -6.71 -5.33 -9.71
C GLN A 71 -5.48 -5.63 -10.57
N ILE A 72 -4.30 -5.68 -9.92
CA ILE A 72 -3.03 -5.98 -10.61
C ILE A 72 -3.11 -7.34 -11.31
N GLY A 73 -2.78 -7.35 -12.61
CA GLY A 73 -2.82 -8.54 -13.46
C GLY A 73 -4.15 -8.73 -14.21
N LEU A 74 -5.21 -8.00 -13.83
CA LEU A 74 -6.47 -7.94 -14.59
C LEU A 74 -6.66 -6.56 -15.25
N ASP A 75 -6.28 -5.49 -14.55
CA ASP A 75 -6.20 -4.15 -15.11
C ASP A 75 -4.93 -3.97 -15.93
N THR A 76 -5.03 -3.13 -16.95
CA THR A 76 -3.97 -3.00 -17.95
C THR A 76 -3.03 -1.85 -17.59
N PRO A 77 -1.70 -2.08 -17.49
CA PRO A 77 -0.74 -0.99 -17.34
C PRO A 77 -0.80 -0.03 -18.54
N TYR A 78 -0.77 1.26 -18.27
CA TYR A 78 -0.74 2.28 -19.32
C TYR A 78 0.67 2.43 -19.90
N ASN A 79 0.77 2.40 -21.22
CA ASN A 79 1.95 2.56 -22.04
C ASN A 79 1.66 3.64 -23.10
N ALA A 80 2.22 4.83 -22.89
CA ALA A 80 1.99 5.99 -23.75
C ALA A 80 2.27 5.69 -25.23
N GLY A 81 1.35 6.10 -26.11
CA GLY A 81 1.43 5.85 -27.56
C GLY A 81 1.04 4.44 -27.99
N VAL A 82 0.76 3.52 -27.05
CA VAL A 82 0.41 2.11 -27.34
C VAL A 82 -1.05 1.85 -26.98
N ASN A 83 -1.48 2.24 -25.79
CA ASN A 83 -2.85 2.05 -25.30
C ASN A 83 -3.41 3.35 -24.67
N ASP A 84 -3.18 4.48 -25.34
CA ASP A 84 -3.81 5.75 -24.98
C ASP A 84 -5.34 5.59 -24.96
N PRO A 85 -6.05 6.04 -23.90
CA PRO A 85 -7.51 6.00 -23.86
C PRO A 85 -8.13 6.66 -25.09
N ASP A 86 -8.75 5.84 -25.94
CA ASP A 86 -9.47 6.26 -27.13
C ASP A 86 -10.97 6.24 -26.85
N LEU A 87 -11.53 7.42 -26.61
CA LEU A 87 -12.87 7.61 -26.07
C LEU A 87 -13.78 8.25 -27.10
N ALA A 88 -14.94 7.64 -27.32
CA ALA A 88 -16.04 8.28 -28.02
C ALA A 88 -16.57 9.50 -27.23
N ALA A 89 -17.35 10.34 -27.90
CA ALA A 89 -17.98 11.47 -27.25
C ALA A 89 -18.85 11.02 -26.06
N ASN A 90 -18.69 11.69 -24.92
CA ASN A 90 -19.38 11.44 -23.64
C ASN A 90 -19.10 10.08 -22.99
N THR A 91 -18.06 9.36 -23.41
CA THR A 91 -17.61 8.16 -22.70
C THR A 91 -16.47 8.47 -21.73
N SER A 92 -16.27 7.58 -20.77
CA SER A 92 -15.28 7.76 -19.71
C SER A 92 -14.38 6.53 -19.54
N GLN A 93 -13.19 6.76 -19.00
CA GLN A 93 -12.23 5.74 -18.60
C GLN A 93 -11.85 5.96 -17.13
N VAL A 94 -11.91 4.90 -16.34
CA VAL A 94 -11.36 4.89 -14.98
C VAL A 94 -9.86 4.63 -15.07
N ILE A 95 -9.08 5.43 -14.36
CA ILE A 95 -7.62 5.40 -14.36
C ILE A 95 -7.15 5.30 -12.92
N TYR A 96 -6.21 4.41 -12.64
CA TYR A 96 -5.56 4.31 -11.35
C TYR A 96 -4.14 4.84 -11.44
N ILE A 97 -3.74 5.70 -10.50
CA ILE A 97 -2.33 6.04 -10.28
C ILE A 97 -1.82 5.26 -9.08
N LEU A 98 -0.75 4.51 -9.26
CA LEU A 98 -0.12 3.75 -8.18
C LEU A 98 1.12 4.46 -7.67
N SER A 99 1.23 4.61 -6.36
CA SER A 99 2.38 5.24 -5.74
C SER A 99 3.06 4.37 -4.72
N LYS A 100 4.33 4.71 -4.50
CA LYS A 100 5.13 4.27 -3.38
C LYS A 100 5.27 5.41 -2.39
N THR A 101 5.03 5.11 -1.11
CA THR A 101 5.25 6.03 0.00
C THR A 101 6.64 5.75 0.62
N PRO A 102 7.55 6.75 0.68
CA PRO A 102 8.86 6.60 1.29
C PRO A 102 8.80 6.17 2.77
N ASN A 103 9.92 5.66 3.30
CA ASN A 103 10.05 5.34 4.71
C ASN A 103 10.23 6.60 5.58
N LEU A 104 10.10 6.43 6.91
CA LEU A 104 10.46 7.42 7.93
C LEU A 104 9.73 8.78 7.81
N LEU A 105 8.51 8.78 7.29
CA LEU A 105 7.66 9.97 7.24
C LEU A 105 6.83 10.11 8.53
N ALA A 106 6.54 11.34 8.93
CA ALA A 106 5.74 11.62 10.12
C ALA A 106 4.24 11.37 9.86
N ASN A 107 3.50 10.99 10.91
CA ASN A 107 2.04 10.93 10.89
C ASN A 107 1.43 12.26 10.40
N GLY A 108 0.35 12.18 9.62
CA GLY A 108 -0.33 13.33 9.04
C GLY A 108 0.39 13.93 7.85
N SER A 109 1.57 13.41 7.47
CA SER A 109 2.23 13.81 6.22
C SER A 109 1.33 13.50 5.05
N THR A 110 1.17 14.47 4.15
CA THR A 110 0.42 14.30 2.91
C THR A 110 1.34 14.20 1.71
N GLY A 111 0.93 13.43 0.71
CA GLY A 111 1.64 13.28 -0.55
C GLY A 111 0.68 13.47 -1.71
N ASN A 112 0.98 14.41 -2.60
CA ASN A 112 0.07 14.75 -3.69
C ASN A 112 0.58 14.17 -5.01
N VAL A 113 -0.36 13.69 -5.85
CA VAL A 113 -0.06 13.27 -7.22
C VAL A 113 -1.07 13.89 -8.18
N GLN A 114 -0.56 14.55 -9.22
CA GLN A 114 -1.37 15.06 -10.30
C GLN A 114 -1.36 14.07 -11.47
N LEU A 115 -2.55 13.81 -12.00
CA LEU A 115 -2.73 13.25 -13.33
C LEU A 115 -3.05 14.39 -14.28
N LYS A 116 -2.37 14.43 -15.42
CA LYS A 116 -2.70 15.27 -16.56
C LYS A 116 -3.13 14.36 -17.72
N ALA A 117 -4.21 14.74 -18.39
CA ALA A 117 -4.66 14.15 -19.63
C ALA A 117 -4.67 15.23 -20.72
N ALA A 118 -4.16 14.91 -21.90
CA ALA A 118 -4.04 15.83 -23.03
C ALA A 118 -4.59 15.16 -24.29
N SER A 119 -5.38 15.91 -25.06
CA SER A 119 -5.90 15.47 -26.36
C SER A 119 -4.76 15.24 -27.35
N ASP A 120 -4.81 14.10 -28.03
CA ASP A 120 -3.85 13.74 -29.07
C ASP A 120 -4.28 14.19 -30.47
N THR A 121 -5.44 14.84 -30.61
CA THR A 121 -5.88 15.50 -31.84
C THR A 121 -4.73 16.32 -32.41
N LYS A 122 -4.29 15.94 -33.60
CA LYS A 122 -3.19 16.58 -34.30
C LYS A 122 -3.33 16.44 -35.81
N ASN A 123 -2.72 17.35 -36.55
CA ASN A 123 -2.33 17.11 -37.94
C ASN A 123 -0.81 16.90 -38.03
N ALA A 124 -0.25 16.85 -39.24
CA ALA A 124 1.18 16.65 -39.47
C ALA A 124 2.12 17.62 -38.73
N THR A 125 1.66 18.82 -38.33
CA THR A 125 2.50 19.88 -37.74
C THR A 125 1.93 20.52 -36.47
N THR A 126 0.70 20.19 -36.07
CA THR A 126 -0.01 20.88 -34.99
C THR A 126 -0.79 19.92 -34.09
N SER A 127 -0.62 20.01 -32.77
CA SER A 127 -1.43 19.32 -31.75
C SER A 127 -2.45 20.28 -31.13
N ALA A 128 -3.59 19.75 -30.68
CA ALA A 128 -4.62 20.46 -29.93
C ALA A 128 -4.18 20.83 -28.52
N ALA A 129 -3.47 19.94 -27.83
CA ALA A 129 -3.02 20.15 -26.46
C ALA A 129 -2.18 21.44 -26.34
N GLY A 130 -2.57 22.30 -25.40
CA GLY A 130 -1.89 23.57 -25.12
C GLY A 130 -2.18 24.71 -26.10
N LYS A 131 -3.00 24.50 -27.14
CA LYS A 131 -3.42 25.58 -28.06
C LYS A 131 -4.53 26.42 -27.46
N ALA A 132 -4.62 27.69 -27.86
CA ALA A 132 -5.68 28.58 -27.39
C ALA A 132 -7.06 28.04 -27.78
N PRO A 133 -8.08 28.15 -26.90
CA PRO A 133 -9.46 27.83 -27.25
C PRO A 133 -9.92 28.55 -28.52
N GLY A 134 -10.67 27.85 -29.37
CA GLY A 134 -11.12 28.34 -30.67
C GLY A 134 -10.11 28.17 -31.81
N THR A 135 -8.89 27.67 -31.54
CA THR A 135 -7.93 27.33 -32.60
C THR A 135 -8.50 26.21 -33.47
N THR A 136 -8.53 26.42 -34.78
CA THR A 136 -8.90 25.39 -35.77
C THR A 136 -7.68 24.56 -36.17
N ILE A 137 -7.83 23.24 -36.21
CA ILE A 137 -6.80 22.29 -36.66
C ILE A 137 -7.34 21.56 -37.88
N ALA A 138 -6.84 21.95 -39.05
CA ALA A 138 -7.38 21.52 -40.32
C ALA A 138 -7.31 19.99 -40.50
N GLY A 139 -8.44 19.40 -40.86
CA GLY A 139 -8.59 17.96 -41.13
C GLY A 139 -8.31 17.00 -39.97
N ALA A 140 -8.11 17.51 -38.75
CA ALA A 140 -7.76 16.68 -37.58
C ALA A 140 -8.99 16.18 -36.81
N GLY A 141 -10.19 16.59 -37.19
CA GLY A 141 -11.45 16.12 -36.61
C GLY A 141 -11.88 14.77 -37.18
N THR A 142 -12.84 14.13 -36.49
CA THR A 142 -13.42 12.86 -36.92
C THR A 142 -13.96 12.95 -38.35
N GLY A 143 -13.58 12.03 -39.21
CA GLY A 143 -14.00 12.03 -40.62
C GLY A 143 -13.24 13.04 -41.50
N GLY A 144 -12.14 13.61 -41.03
CA GLY A 144 -11.28 14.50 -41.80
C GLY A 144 -11.80 15.94 -41.92
N ILE A 145 -12.77 16.32 -41.11
CA ILE A 145 -13.18 17.72 -40.94
C ILE A 145 -12.20 18.47 -40.03
N ASP A 146 -12.31 19.78 -39.96
CA ASP A 146 -11.50 20.57 -39.05
C ASP A 146 -11.90 20.33 -37.59
N ALA A 147 -10.92 20.14 -36.72
CA ALA A 147 -11.12 20.14 -35.28
C ALA A 147 -11.04 21.56 -34.73
N VAL A 148 -11.77 21.86 -33.66
CA VAL A 148 -11.67 23.14 -32.94
C VAL A 148 -11.29 22.87 -31.49
N VAL A 149 -10.23 23.54 -31.04
CA VAL A 149 -9.73 23.40 -29.67
C VAL A 149 -10.76 23.97 -28.69
N GLY A 150 -11.23 23.13 -27.78
CA GLY A 150 -12.18 23.52 -26.75
C GLY A 150 -11.57 24.36 -25.63
N MET A 151 -12.39 24.67 -24.62
CA MET A 151 -11.92 25.32 -23.39
C MET A 151 -10.84 24.47 -22.68
N HIS A 152 -9.98 25.11 -21.87
CA HIS A 152 -8.82 24.49 -21.22
C HIS A 152 -7.75 23.93 -22.17
N SER A 153 -7.68 24.45 -23.40
CA SER A 153 -6.61 24.13 -24.35
C SER A 153 -6.48 22.63 -24.66
N ALA A 154 -7.61 21.92 -24.65
CA ALA A 154 -7.69 20.46 -24.83
C ALA A 154 -6.87 19.62 -23.82
N GLU A 155 -6.67 20.16 -22.62
CA GLU A 155 -6.01 19.47 -21.51
C GLU A 155 -6.90 19.51 -20.25
N ALA A 156 -6.76 18.51 -19.39
CA ALA A 156 -7.31 18.52 -18.05
C ALA A 156 -6.30 17.95 -17.06
N GLN A 157 -6.36 18.43 -15.82
CA GLN A 157 -5.53 17.93 -14.74
C GLN A 157 -6.37 17.77 -13.47
N ALA A 158 -6.06 16.74 -12.69
CA ALA A 158 -6.64 16.51 -11.38
C ALA A 158 -5.55 16.08 -10.41
N THR A 159 -5.67 16.48 -9.15
CA THR A 159 -4.73 16.13 -8.09
C THR A 159 -5.44 15.27 -7.06
N GLY A 160 -4.92 14.06 -6.86
CA GLY A 160 -5.27 13.21 -5.72
C GLY A 160 -4.19 13.30 -4.64
N SER A 161 -4.53 12.83 -3.44
CA SER A 161 -3.63 12.94 -2.29
C SER A 161 -3.68 11.69 -1.42
N TYR A 162 -2.55 11.39 -0.80
CA TYR A 162 -2.40 10.42 0.27
C TYR A 162 -2.24 11.15 1.60
N ILE A 163 -2.62 10.48 2.68
CA ILE A 163 -2.32 10.90 4.05
C ILE A 163 -1.76 9.71 4.83
N LEU A 164 -0.70 9.94 5.60
CA LEU A 164 -0.19 8.94 6.52
C LEU A 164 -1.11 8.91 7.74
N SER A 165 -2.05 7.97 7.74
CA SER A 165 -2.97 7.72 8.85
C SER A 165 -3.22 6.23 9.15
N GLY A 166 -2.57 5.32 8.42
CA GLY A 166 -2.68 3.88 8.66
C GLY A 166 -1.78 3.41 9.80
N LEU A 167 -2.29 2.51 10.66
CA LEU A 167 -1.48 1.72 11.57
C LEU A 167 -1.16 0.39 10.88
N SER A 168 0.12 0.04 10.78
CA SER A 168 0.56 -1.28 10.30
C SER A 168 1.30 -2.02 11.43
N VAL A 169 1.04 -3.32 11.56
CA VAL A 169 1.70 -4.20 12.53
C VAL A 169 2.42 -5.30 11.76
N ASN A 170 3.74 -5.33 11.84
CA ASN A 170 4.58 -6.39 11.28
C ASN A 170 5.19 -7.24 12.39
N VAL A 171 5.20 -8.56 12.23
CA VAL A 171 5.82 -9.51 13.17
C VAL A 171 6.83 -10.37 12.44
N THR A 172 8.08 -10.33 12.88
CA THR A 172 9.16 -11.19 12.36
C THR A 172 9.58 -12.17 13.45
N LYS A 173 9.50 -13.48 13.16
CA LYS A 173 9.95 -14.55 14.05
C LYS A 173 11.30 -15.09 13.61
N THR A 174 12.26 -15.18 14.52
CA THR A 174 13.55 -15.84 14.31
C THR A 174 13.79 -16.90 15.38
N VAL A 175 14.54 -17.94 15.02
CA VAL A 175 14.93 -19.02 15.93
C VAL A 175 16.41 -19.33 15.77
N THR A 176 17.09 -19.53 16.90
CA THR A 176 18.49 -19.97 16.94
C THR A 176 18.64 -21.12 17.93
N CYS A 177 19.62 -21.99 17.71
CA CYS A 177 19.88 -23.13 18.58
C CYS A 177 21.05 -22.84 19.52
N ASN A 178 20.97 -23.38 20.74
CA ASN A 178 22.05 -23.37 21.71
C ASN A 178 22.36 -24.82 22.14
N PRO A 179 23.59 -25.33 21.91
CA PRO A 179 24.76 -24.66 21.33
C PRO A 179 24.62 -24.29 19.83
N ALA A 180 25.27 -23.21 19.40
CA ALA A 180 25.19 -22.66 18.05
C ALA A 180 26.30 -23.21 17.11
N PRO A 181 26.03 -23.51 15.83
CA PRO A 181 25.00 -24.39 15.29
C PRO A 181 25.50 -25.85 15.06
N VAL A 182 24.66 -26.82 15.38
CA VAL A 182 24.19 -27.81 14.38
C VAL A 182 22.99 -27.14 13.72
N ASP A 183 22.89 -27.19 12.38
CA ASP A 183 21.71 -26.75 11.63
C ASP A 183 20.42 -27.00 12.44
N CYS A 184 19.67 -25.93 12.79
CA CYS A 184 18.51 -26.05 13.68
C CYS A 184 17.42 -26.98 13.15
N SER A 185 17.38 -27.20 11.84
CA SER A 185 16.48 -28.20 11.24
C SER A 185 16.90 -29.64 11.52
N LYS A 186 18.13 -29.84 12.00
CA LYS A 186 18.75 -31.13 12.36
C LYS A 186 19.17 -31.19 13.82
N ALA A 187 18.72 -30.23 14.63
CA ALA A 187 19.00 -30.22 16.05
C ALA A 187 18.40 -31.46 16.72
N ALA A 188 19.18 -32.10 17.58
CA ALA A 188 18.74 -33.29 18.31
C ALA A 188 17.80 -32.92 19.45
N THR A 189 17.04 -33.91 19.93
CA THR A 189 16.32 -33.88 21.21
C THR A 189 17.20 -33.31 22.32
N GLY A 190 16.64 -32.44 23.15
CA GLY A 190 17.34 -31.73 24.22
C GLY A 190 18.00 -30.42 23.79
N THR A 191 18.05 -30.09 22.50
CA THR A 191 18.58 -28.79 22.04
C THR A 191 17.66 -27.65 22.48
N VAL A 192 18.24 -26.58 23.03
CA VAL A 192 17.50 -25.37 23.38
C VAL A 192 17.37 -24.45 22.16
N LEU A 193 16.15 -24.09 21.84
CA LEU A 193 15.78 -23.10 20.84
C LEU A 193 15.56 -21.75 21.54
N ASN A 194 16.24 -20.70 21.07
CA ASN A 194 15.98 -19.32 21.45
C ASN A 194 15.12 -18.67 20.36
N TYR A 195 13.91 -18.28 20.72
CA TYR A 195 12.99 -17.58 19.84
C TYR A 195 13.05 -16.07 20.09
N GLN A 196 12.89 -15.32 19.01
CA GLN A 196 12.74 -13.88 19.05
C GLN A 196 11.61 -13.46 18.10
N LEU A 197 10.66 -12.70 18.62
CA LEU A 197 9.61 -12.02 17.87
C LEU A 197 9.92 -10.52 17.90
N GLN A 198 10.15 -9.94 16.73
CA GLN A 198 10.23 -8.50 16.56
C GLN A 198 8.88 -8.00 16.03
N ILE A 199 8.22 -7.14 16.81
CA ILE A 199 6.93 -6.54 16.47
C ILE A 199 7.18 -5.07 16.16
N ILE A 200 6.82 -4.65 14.95
CA ILE A 200 7.01 -3.28 14.48
C ILE A 200 5.64 -2.69 14.18
N LEU A 201 5.26 -1.66 14.93
CA LEU A 201 4.14 -0.79 14.62
C LEU A 201 4.68 0.38 13.80
N SER A 202 4.18 0.53 12.58
CA SER A 202 4.50 1.63 11.68
C SER A 202 3.27 2.48 11.37
N GLY A 203 3.51 3.68 10.84
CA GLY A 203 2.46 4.63 10.52
C GLY A 203 1.92 5.36 11.75
N ALA A 204 0.60 5.42 11.89
CA ALA A 204 -0.10 6.35 12.76
C ALA A 204 -1.29 5.72 13.48
N GLY A 205 -1.59 6.22 14.68
CA GLY A 205 -2.69 5.74 15.51
C GLY A 205 -2.21 4.88 16.67
N THR A 206 -3.11 4.11 17.26
CA THR A 206 -2.82 3.24 18.41
C THR A 206 -3.39 1.86 18.14
N ALA A 207 -2.54 0.84 18.21
CA ALA A 207 -2.99 -0.55 18.29
C ALA A 207 -3.68 -0.72 19.64
N THR A 208 -5.00 -0.68 19.66
CA THR A 208 -5.78 -0.83 20.90
C THR A 208 -5.89 -2.29 21.28
N GLY A 209 -5.49 -2.65 22.51
CA GLY A 209 -5.56 -4.03 22.99
C GLY A 209 -4.68 -5.00 22.19
N LEU A 210 -3.45 -4.60 21.84
CA LEU A 210 -2.52 -5.43 21.08
C LEU A 210 -2.11 -6.66 21.90
N VAL A 211 -2.43 -7.85 21.38
CA VAL A 211 -2.00 -9.14 21.94
C VAL A 211 -1.21 -9.91 20.89
N VAL A 212 -0.04 -10.41 21.29
CA VAL A 212 0.80 -11.30 20.48
C VAL A 212 0.66 -12.71 21.04
N THR A 213 0.33 -13.67 20.17
CA THR A 213 0.24 -15.09 20.54
C THR A 213 1.17 -15.89 19.63
N ASP A 214 2.00 -16.72 20.24
CA ASP A 214 2.90 -17.64 19.54
C ASP A 214 2.67 -19.09 20.00
N PRO A 215 1.89 -19.87 19.24
CA PRO A 215 1.69 -21.29 19.50
C PRO A 215 2.97 -22.09 19.29
N MET A 216 3.32 -22.91 20.27
CA MET A 216 4.44 -23.83 20.19
C MET A 216 4.04 -25.11 19.45
N PRO A 217 4.88 -25.58 18.51
CA PRO A 217 4.79 -26.93 17.97
C PRO A 217 4.86 -27.99 19.08
N THR A 218 4.25 -29.16 18.85
CA THR A 218 4.22 -30.26 19.83
C THR A 218 5.56 -30.99 20.01
N ASN A 219 6.51 -30.79 19.11
CA ASN A 219 7.86 -31.36 19.18
C ASN A 219 8.85 -30.51 19.99
N VAL A 220 8.38 -29.42 20.59
CA VAL A 220 9.16 -28.61 21.53
C VAL A 220 8.40 -28.44 22.84
N THR A 221 9.12 -28.35 23.93
CA THR A 221 8.59 -28.03 25.26
C THR A 221 9.11 -26.65 25.67
N TYR A 222 8.21 -25.76 26.07
CA TYR A 222 8.58 -24.45 26.59
C TYR A 222 9.56 -24.55 27.76
N LEU A 223 10.58 -23.70 27.77
CA LEU A 223 11.51 -23.60 28.89
C LEU A 223 10.98 -22.55 29.88
N ALA A 224 10.64 -22.98 31.09
CA ALA A 224 10.11 -22.09 32.12
C ALA A 224 11.07 -20.93 32.47
N ASN A 225 10.50 -19.80 32.87
CA ASN A 225 11.14 -18.53 33.20
C ASN A 225 12.05 -18.03 32.08
N SER A 226 11.58 -18.16 30.83
CA SER A 226 12.35 -17.76 29.66
C SER A 226 11.78 -16.57 28.90
N ILE A 227 10.52 -16.19 29.16
CA ILE A 227 9.92 -15.06 28.48
C ILE A 227 10.52 -13.73 28.94
N ALA A 228 10.79 -12.85 28.00
CA ALA A 228 11.21 -11.48 28.24
C ALA A 228 10.64 -10.55 27.17
N VAL A 229 10.35 -9.30 27.57
CA VAL A 229 9.89 -8.23 26.68
C VAL A 229 10.87 -7.07 26.77
N GLY A 230 11.40 -6.61 25.64
CA GLY A 230 12.44 -5.57 25.58
C GLY A 230 13.72 -5.92 26.34
N GLY A 231 14.02 -7.22 26.48
CA GLY A 231 15.14 -7.73 27.27
C GLY A 231 14.88 -7.80 28.79
N THR A 232 13.71 -7.38 29.26
CA THR A 232 13.31 -7.51 30.67
C THR A 232 12.61 -8.85 30.89
N PRO A 233 13.12 -9.74 31.76
CA PRO A 233 12.44 -10.98 32.11
C PRO A 233 11.03 -10.72 32.66
N LYS A 234 10.09 -11.60 32.31
CA LYS A 234 8.70 -11.58 32.79
C LYS A 234 8.33 -12.95 33.36
N THR A 235 7.19 -13.05 34.01
CA THR A 235 6.70 -14.30 34.57
C THR A 235 5.96 -15.14 33.52
N ASP A 236 5.89 -16.45 33.74
CA ASP A 236 5.15 -17.34 32.84
C ASP A 236 3.67 -17.48 33.26
N ALA A 237 3.29 -16.92 34.41
CA ALA A 237 1.98 -17.11 35.01
C ALA A 237 0.97 -16.11 34.47
N LEU A 238 -0.32 -16.46 34.54
CA LEU A 238 -1.37 -15.45 34.39
C LEU A 238 -1.42 -14.61 35.67
N ASP A 239 -0.68 -13.50 35.68
CA ASP A 239 -0.63 -12.59 36.81
C ASP A 239 -0.81 -11.11 36.39
N ALA A 240 -0.19 -10.18 37.12
CA ALA A 240 -0.32 -8.74 36.87
C ALA A 240 0.65 -8.22 35.79
N ASP A 241 1.58 -9.04 35.29
CA ASP A 241 2.42 -8.66 34.17
C ASP A 241 1.73 -8.88 32.81
N ASP A 242 2.43 -8.51 31.74
CA ASP A 242 1.94 -8.47 30.37
C ASP A 242 2.15 -9.80 29.63
N THR A 243 2.54 -10.88 30.31
CA THR A 243 2.93 -12.14 29.66
C THR A 243 2.34 -13.36 30.34
N GLN A 244 2.22 -14.45 29.60
CA GLN A 244 1.93 -15.77 30.16
C GLN A 244 2.39 -16.86 29.19
N PHE A 245 2.74 -18.03 29.74
CA PHE A 245 2.76 -19.27 28.98
C PHE A 245 1.51 -20.10 29.34
N THR A 246 0.78 -20.49 28.31
CA THR A 246 -0.43 -21.29 28.43
C THR A 246 -0.10 -22.74 28.09
N PRO A 247 -0.05 -23.67 29.06
CA PRO A 247 0.28 -25.06 28.80
C PRO A 247 -0.83 -25.76 27.99
N ILE A 248 -0.56 -26.97 27.50
CA ILE A 248 -1.60 -27.83 26.92
C ILE A 248 -2.65 -28.13 28.01
N ALA A 249 -3.85 -27.57 27.87
CA ALA A 249 -4.98 -27.86 28.76
C ALA A 249 -5.95 -28.84 28.07
N ILE A 250 -6.44 -29.82 28.83
CA ILE A 250 -7.60 -30.65 28.44
C ILE A 250 -8.88 -29.88 28.86
N PRO A 251 -9.98 -29.98 28.11
CA PRO A 251 -10.56 -28.93 27.26
C PRO A 251 -11.30 -27.80 28.02
N ALA A 252 -10.85 -26.55 27.85
CA ALA A 252 -11.65 -25.32 28.03
C ALA A 252 -11.05 -24.07 27.34
N MET A 253 -9.75 -24.07 26.99
CA MET A 253 -9.07 -22.97 26.30
C MET A 253 -8.27 -23.43 25.07
N GLN A 254 -8.95 -24.06 24.10
CA GLN A 254 -8.27 -24.71 22.97
C GLN A 254 -7.53 -23.76 22.01
N ALA A 255 -7.91 -22.49 21.93
CA ALA A 255 -7.31 -21.56 20.96
C ALA A 255 -5.92 -21.02 21.35
N LEU A 256 -5.58 -21.07 22.64
CA LEU A 256 -4.29 -20.57 23.16
C LEU A 256 -3.42 -21.70 23.73
N ALA A 257 -3.89 -22.95 23.76
CA ALA A 257 -3.11 -24.05 24.34
C ALA A 257 -1.69 -24.14 23.75
N ASN A 258 -0.71 -24.44 24.60
CA ASN A 258 0.71 -24.50 24.25
C ASN A 258 1.27 -23.19 23.65
N SER A 259 0.81 -22.02 24.08
CA SER A 259 1.24 -20.73 23.49
C SER A 259 1.91 -19.80 24.47
N VAL A 260 2.87 -19.05 23.96
CA VAL A 260 3.35 -17.82 24.61
C VAL A 260 2.38 -16.69 24.24
N VAL A 261 1.87 -15.96 25.22
CA VAL A 261 0.94 -14.84 25.02
C VAL A 261 1.53 -13.59 25.67
N VAL A 262 1.55 -12.48 24.94
CA VAL A 262 2.01 -11.17 25.42
C VAL A 262 0.94 -10.12 25.14
N ASN A 263 0.38 -9.53 26.19
CA ASN A 263 -0.61 -8.46 26.12
C ASN A 263 0.06 -7.09 26.25
N LEU A 264 0.39 -6.50 25.10
CA LEU A 264 1.01 -5.19 25.02
C LEU A 264 0.01 -4.04 25.26
N SER A 265 -1.28 -4.31 25.50
CA SER A 265 -2.28 -3.27 25.73
C SER A 265 -2.34 -2.24 24.58
N ASN A 266 -2.59 -0.97 24.87
CA ASN A 266 -2.65 0.08 23.85
C ASN A 266 -1.25 0.54 23.47
N GLN A 267 -0.88 0.39 22.20
CA GLN A 267 0.45 0.77 21.71
C GLN A 267 0.37 1.80 20.59
N PRO A 268 0.87 3.03 20.79
CA PRO A 268 0.93 4.02 19.73
C PRO A 268 1.96 3.61 18.68
N ALA A 269 1.72 3.94 17.41
CA ALA A 269 2.73 3.88 16.36
C ALA A 269 3.47 5.23 16.20
N PRO A 270 4.77 5.23 15.84
CA PRO A 270 5.61 4.06 15.63
C PRO A 270 6.13 3.48 16.96
N ASN A 271 6.21 2.16 17.06
CA ASN A 271 6.81 1.49 18.21
C ASN A 271 7.37 0.11 17.83
N THR A 272 8.39 -0.34 18.55
CA THR A 272 9.02 -1.64 18.31
C THR A 272 9.16 -2.42 19.61
N PHE A 273 8.70 -3.66 19.62
CA PHE A 273 8.83 -4.60 20.73
C PHE A 273 9.71 -5.77 20.32
N LEU A 274 10.44 -6.28 21.30
CA LEU A 274 11.19 -7.51 21.19
C LEU A 274 10.69 -8.48 22.24
N ILE A 275 10.08 -9.58 21.82
CA ILE A 275 9.69 -10.67 22.72
C ILE A 275 10.70 -11.80 22.50
N THR A 276 11.27 -12.31 23.58
CA THR A 276 12.16 -13.48 23.51
C THR A 276 11.68 -14.55 24.45
N PHE A 277 11.82 -15.80 24.07
CA PHE A 277 11.54 -16.96 24.92
C PHE A 277 12.32 -18.18 24.43
N ARG A 278 12.30 -19.26 25.22
CA ARG A 278 13.05 -20.49 24.91
C ARG A 278 12.17 -21.72 24.96
N ALA A 279 12.56 -22.73 24.20
CA ALA A 279 11.98 -24.07 24.26
C ALA A 279 13.08 -25.12 24.06
N THR A 280 12.77 -26.38 24.38
CA THR A 280 13.67 -27.52 24.21
C THR A 280 13.03 -28.52 23.25
N ILE A 281 13.81 -29.08 22.31
CA ILE A 281 13.32 -30.14 21.42
C ILE A 281 13.05 -31.42 22.23
N ASN A 282 11.89 -32.04 22.00
CA ASN A 282 11.45 -33.28 22.66
C ASN A 282 12.16 -34.54 22.15
#